data_AF-A3ZP15-F1
#
_entry.id   AF-A3ZP15-F1
#
_cell.length_a   1.000
_cell.length_b   1.000
_cell.length_c   1.000
_cell.angle_alpha   90.00
_cell.angle_beta   90.00
_cell.angle_gamma   90.00
#
_symmetry.space_group_name_H-M   'P 1'
#
loop_
_entity.id
_entity.type
_entity.pdbx_description
1 polymer ?
#
loop_
_entity_poly.entity_id
_entity_poly.type
_entity_poly.pdbx_seq_one_letter_code
_entity_poly.pdbx_strand_id
1 'polypeptide(L)'
;MPDTNILLVCANPRGTDSLRTAEEDRTLRESIQLSRHRDKINIRTLNAATIDDLRRALLDNTFDIVHFSGHGTKNGLVFEDTNGRLMVPASDALAELLLRRSVKTVLLNACYSLSVGRLTSMGAEFTIATTGPISDPAAIEFTRGFYDAIGAGYDAADAYDEGMSTAKLKELHIDTILLRSGEEYAAPDQVASPSVNTDTTLPRTLLGIAVDTSGSMTSSIQNSSGSNLSRFRSVQESLTDIGTQVRDELLRRRENVDDQFRVFIYAFGMRIGSGVADIASLWRASKNIDLTSEIETRKRRYEEQGRQQAAKYGPLADLARRHGFGGIVDTLTDAAMSSAREKIVAEIGDQVLSEADRIGDSNLTAQELCEVFETERSTADHGFLNTLYTA
;
A
#
# COMPACT_ATOMS: atom_id res chain seq x y z
N MET A 1 -17.73 -16.02 -34.45
CA MET A 1 -17.62 -14.84 -33.56
C MET A 1 -18.00 -13.59 -34.35
N PRO A 2 -18.90 -12.74 -33.84
CA PRO A 2 -19.17 -11.42 -34.42
C PRO A 2 -17.94 -10.51 -34.33
N ASP A 3 -17.92 -9.41 -35.10
CA ASP A 3 -16.85 -8.42 -34.97
C ASP A 3 -16.87 -7.83 -33.56
N THR A 4 -15.70 -7.71 -32.92
CA THR A 4 -15.53 -7.24 -31.54
C THR A 4 -14.61 -6.04 -31.50
N ASN A 5 -15.11 -4.92 -31.00
CA ASN A 5 -14.36 -3.67 -30.90
C ASN A 5 -13.90 -3.45 -29.45
N ILE A 6 -12.59 -3.33 -29.26
CA ILE A 6 -11.94 -3.13 -27.96
C ILE A 6 -11.40 -1.70 -27.89
N LEU A 7 -11.76 -0.99 -26.81
CA LEU A 7 -11.12 0.26 -26.42
C LEU A 7 -10.21 0.00 -25.22
N LEU A 8 -8.89 0.09 -25.43
CA LEU A 8 -7.91 0.12 -24.36
C LEU A 8 -7.63 1.57 -23.96
N VAL A 9 -7.77 1.87 -22.66
CA VAL A 9 -7.61 3.20 -22.09
C VAL A 9 -6.45 3.15 -21.10
N CYS A 10 -5.30 3.70 -21.48
CA CYS A 10 -4.09 3.71 -20.68
C CYS A 10 -3.85 5.09 -20.07
N ALA A 11 -3.92 5.20 -18.75
CA ALA A 11 -3.63 6.44 -18.01
C ALA A 11 -2.46 6.24 -17.04
N ASN A 12 -1.43 7.08 -17.16
CA ASN A 12 -0.25 7.01 -16.29
C ASN A 12 0.29 8.42 -15.99
N PRO A 13 -0.42 9.22 -15.17
CA PRO A 13 -0.10 10.62 -14.98
C PRO A 13 1.27 10.85 -14.34
N ARG A 14 1.87 11.99 -14.66
CA ARG A 14 3.15 12.41 -14.09
C ARG A 14 3.06 12.56 -12.57
N GLY A 15 4.11 12.11 -11.88
CA GLY A 15 4.19 12.17 -10.42
C GLY A 15 3.49 11.01 -9.69
N THR A 16 2.98 10.02 -10.43
CA THR A 16 2.53 8.73 -9.89
C THR A 16 3.61 7.67 -10.06
N ASP A 17 3.42 6.51 -9.41
CA ASP A 17 4.29 5.36 -9.64
C ASP A 17 4.17 4.89 -11.09
N SER A 18 5.28 4.53 -11.71
CA SER A 18 5.27 4.18 -13.13
C SER A 18 4.63 2.81 -13.36
N LEU A 19 3.44 2.79 -13.96
CA LEU A 19 2.79 1.56 -14.42
C LEU A 19 3.28 1.14 -15.81
N ARG A 20 3.31 -0.16 -16.06
CA ARG A 20 3.66 -0.75 -17.36
C ARG A 20 2.47 -0.89 -18.32
N THR A 21 1.65 0.16 -18.44
CA THR A 21 0.45 0.16 -19.31
C THR A 21 0.76 -0.08 -20.79
N ALA A 22 1.96 0.32 -21.26
CA ALA A 22 2.43 0.01 -22.61
C ALA A 22 2.75 -1.49 -22.80
N GLU A 23 3.16 -2.18 -21.75
CA GLU A 23 3.38 -3.63 -21.78
C GLU A 23 2.06 -4.39 -21.81
N GLU A 24 1.02 -3.86 -21.15
CA GLU A 24 -0.35 -4.38 -21.26
C GLU A 24 -0.93 -4.20 -22.67
N ASP A 25 -0.78 -3.04 -23.30
CA ASP A 25 -1.18 -2.83 -24.71
C ASP A 25 -0.45 -3.81 -25.65
N ARG A 26 0.86 -3.98 -25.46
CA ARG A 26 1.65 -4.95 -26.23
C ARG A 26 1.13 -6.37 -26.04
N THR A 27 0.84 -6.76 -24.80
CA THR A 27 0.37 -8.10 -24.44
C THR A 27 -1.01 -8.38 -25.04
N LEU A 28 -1.95 -7.44 -24.92
CA LEU A 28 -3.27 -7.52 -25.55
C LEU A 28 -3.12 -7.73 -27.06
N ARG A 29 -2.32 -6.90 -27.74
CA ARG A 29 -2.10 -6.99 -29.19
C ARG A 29 -1.47 -8.31 -29.61
N GLU A 30 -0.51 -8.82 -28.83
CA GLU A 30 0.12 -10.11 -29.06
C GLU A 30 -0.89 -11.25 -28.96
N SER A 31 -1.69 -11.29 -27.89
CA SER A 31 -2.76 -12.27 -27.69
C SER A 31 -3.73 -12.30 -28.87
N ILE A 32 -4.20 -11.13 -29.32
CA ILE A 32 -5.10 -11.04 -30.47
C ILE A 32 -4.40 -11.47 -31.76
N GLN A 33 -3.15 -11.06 -31.99
CA GLN A 33 -2.41 -11.39 -33.21
C GLN A 33 -2.18 -12.90 -33.39
N LEU A 34 -1.95 -13.61 -32.29
CA LEU A 34 -1.76 -15.06 -32.25
C LEU A 34 -3.09 -15.84 -32.35
N SER A 35 -4.22 -15.17 -32.14
CA SER A 35 -5.52 -15.80 -32.06
C SER A 35 -6.11 -16.23 -33.42
N ARG A 36 -7.04 -17.20 -33.36
CA ARG A 36 -7.77 -17.70 -34.53
C ARG A 36 -8.68 -16.63 -35.16
N HIS A 37 -9.23 -15.74 -34.34
CA HIS A 37 -10.22 -14.75 -34.76
C HIS A 37 -9.67 -13.32 -34.84
N ARG A 38 -8.35 -13.15 -35.00
CA ARG A 38 -7.69 -11.82 -35.07
C ARG A 38 -8.35 -10.85 -36.07
N ASP A 39 -8.80 -11.34 -37.22
CA ASP A 39 -9.39 -10.51 -38.29
C ASP A 39 -10.83 -10.03 -37.95
N LYS A 40 -11.35 -10.46 -36.79
CA LYS A 40 -12.66 -10.08 -36.23
C LYS A 40 -12.54 -9.16 -35.03
N ILE A 41 -11.33 -8.81 -34.61
CA ILE A 41 -11.10 -8.06 -33.38
C ILE A 41 -10.35 -6.77 -33.71
N ASN A 42 -10.97 -5.64 -33.43
CA ASN A 42 -10.39 -4.31 -33.66
C ASN A 42 -9.98 -3.68 -32.33
N ILE A 43 -8.75 -3.16 -32.24
CA ILE A 43 -8.21 -2.56 -31.01
C ILE A 43 -7.93 -1.08 -31.26
N ARG A 44 -8.58 -0.21 -30.48
CA ARG A 44 -8.23 1.22 -30.37
C ARG A 44 -7.59 1.46 -29.00
N THR A 45 -6.42 2.09 -28.98
CA THR A 45 -5.71 2.43 -27.73
C THR A 45 -5.70 3.93 -27.53
N LEU A 46 -6.05 4.39 -26.32
CA LEU A 46 -5.83 5.75 -25.86
C LEU A 46 -4.63 5.73 -24.90
N ASN A 47 -3.53 6.35 -25.30
CA ASN A 47 -2.35 6.53 -24.45
C ASN A 47 -2.43 7.88 -23.74
N ALA A 48 -1.89 7.96 -22.53
CA ALA A 48 -1.94 9.17 -21.70
C ALA A 48 -3.37 9.73 -21.60
N ALA A 49 -4.32 8.84 -21.36
CA ALA A 49 -5.73 9.11 -21.60
C ALA A 49 -6.29 10.16 -20.64
N THR A 50 -6.92 11.19 -21.21
CA THR A 50 -7.77 12.13 -20.48
C THR A 50 -9.24 11.68 -20.51
N ILE A 51 -10.08 12.25 -19.64
CA ILE A 51 -11.54 12.01 -19.68
C ILE A 51 -12.14 12.47 -21.01
N ASP A 52 -11.63 13.55 -21.60
CA ASP A 52 -12.12 14.03 -22.89
C ASP A 52 -11.77 13.07 -24.02
N ASP A 53 -10.62 12.40 -23.98
CA ASP A 53 -10.25 11.39 -24.98
C ASP A 53 -11.18 10.18 -24.90
N LEU A 54 -11.45 9.69 -23.68
CA LEU A 54 -12.40 8.59 -23.46
C LEU A 54 -13.80 8.98 -23.98
N ARG A 55 -14.30 10.15 -23.58
CA ARG A 55 -15.62 10.63 -24.00
C ARG A 55 -15.73 10.77 -25.51
N ARG A 56 -14.70 11.30 -26.19
CA ARG A 56 -14.67 11.43 -27.65
C ARG A 56 -14.59 10.08 -28.34
N ALA A 57 -13.76 9.16 -27.85
CA ALA A 57 -13.68 7.81 -28.42
C ALA A 57 -15.04 7.10 -28.38
N LEU A 58 -15.72 7.15 -27.22
CA LEU A 58 -17.06 6.60 -27.00
C LEU A 58 -18.16 7.32 -27.81
N LEU A 59 -17.93 8.55 -28.27
CA LEU A 59 -18.82 9.26 -29.18
C LEU A 59 -18.61 8.84 -30.64
N ASP A 60 -17.36 8.62 -31.03
CA ASP A 60 -16.99 8.33 -32.42
C ASP A 60 -17.32 6.88 -32.82
N ASN A 61 -17.27 5.95 -31.88
CA ASN A 61 -17.40 4.51 -32.15
C ASN A 61 -18.17 3.77 -31.05
N THR A 62 -18.62 2.56 -31.38
CA THR A 62 -19.16 1.60 -30.42
C THR A 62 -18.08 0.59 -30.05
N PHE A 63 -18.05 0.20 -28.78
CA PHE A 63 -17.08 -0.76 -28.26
C PHE A 63 -17.80 -1.84 -27.47
N ASP A 64 -17.44 -3.10 -27.72
CA ASP A 64 -17.93 -4.25 -26.97
C ASP A 64 -17.20 -4.37 -25.63
N ILE A 65 -15.89 -4.07 -25.62
CA ILE A 65 -15.03 -4.14 -24.44
C ILE A 65 -14.35 -2.78 -24.24
N VAL A 66 -14.50 -2.20 -23.04
CA VAL A 66 -13.67 -1.09 -22.57
C VAL A 66 -12.75 -1.62 -21.48
N HIS A 67 -11.45 -1.62 -21.75
CA HIS A 67 -10.41 -2.00 -20.80
C HIS A 67 -9.69 -0.74 -20.34
N PHE A 68 -9.82 -0.41 -19.06
CA PHE A 68 -9.05 0.63 -18.40
C PHE A 68 -7.82 0.02 -17.74
N SER A 69 -6.64 0.55 -18.08
CA SER A 69 -5.33 0.22 -17.51
C SER A 69 -4.74 1.50 -16.91
N GLY A 70 -4.53 1.50 -15.60
CA GLY A 70 -4.01 2.69 -14.93
C GLY A 70 -4.15 2.65 -13.42
N HIS A 71 -3.88 3.79 -12.80
CA HIS A 71 -4.00 3.91 -11.35
C HIS A 71 -5.47 3.94 -10.92
N GLY A 72 -5.71 3.43 -9.72
CA GLY A 72 -6.97 3.60 -9.02
C GLY A 72 -6.72 3.98 -7.57
N THR A 73 -7.64 4.79 -7.04
CA THR A 73 -7.61 5.30 -5.67
C THR A 73 -8.93 4.98 -4.99
N LYS A 74 -9.01 5.18 -3.68
CA LYS A 74 -10.29 5.09 -2.94
C LYS A 74 -11.38 6.01 -3.52
N ASN A 75 -11.01 7.08 -4.22
CA ASN A 75 -11.92 8.07 -4.79
C ASN A 75 -12.33 7.73 -6.24
N GLY A 76 -11.69 6.75 -6.88
CA GLY A 76 -11.98 6.34 -8.26
C GLY A 76 -10.73 6.11 -9.11
N LEU A 77 -10.99 5.87 -10.41
CA LEU A 77 -9.97 5.68 -11.43
C LEU A 77 -9.24 6.97 -11.75
N VAL A 78 -7.96 6.86 -12.11
CA VAL A 78 -7.09 8.02 -12.33
C VAL A 78 -6.86 8.25 -13.82
N PHE A 79 -7.13 9.45 -14.29
CA PHE A 79 -6.88 9.92 -15.65
C PHE A 79 -5.84 11.04 -15.66
N GLU A 80 -5.40 11.39 -16.86
CA GLU A 80 -4.58 12.57 -17.09
C GLU A 80 -5.45 13.82 -17.30
N ASP A 81 -4.98 14.96 -16.77
CA ASP A 81 -5.41 16.28 -17.23
C ASP A 81 -4.63 16.72 -18.47
N THR A 82 -4.95 17.89 -19.01
CA THR A 82 -4.27 18.45 -20.20
C THR A 82 -2.79 18.75 -20.01
N ASN A 83 -2.28 18.73 -18.77
CA ASN A 83 -0.88 18.92 -18.42
C ASN A 83 -0.17 17.59 -18.07
N GLY A 84 -0.86 16.45 -18.21
CA GLY A 84 -0.39 15.12 -17.82
C GLY A 84 -0.33 14.92 -16.30
N ARG A 85 -1.11 15.68 -15.52
CA ARG A 85 -1.22 15.54 -14.06
C ARG A 85 -2.40 14.64 -13.70
N LEU A 86 -2.37 14.13 -12.47
CA LEU A 86 -3.42 13.29 -11.93
C LEU A 86 -4.77 14.02 -11.87
N MET A 87 -5.80 13.39 -12.41
CA MET A 87 -7.20 13.80 -12.36
C MET A 87 -8.06 12.59 -12.00
N VAL A 88 -9.01 12.75 -11.08
CA VAL A 88 -9.94 11.68 -10.67
C VAL A 88 -11.36 12.17 -10.93
N PRO A 89 -12.09 11.63 -11.93
CA PRO A 89 -13.49 11.95 -12.13
C PRO A 89 -14.33 11.37 -10.98
N ALA A 90 -15.52 11.93 -10.78
CA ALA A 90 -16.50 11.30 -9.90
C ALA A 90 -16.89 9.91 -10.46
N SER A 91 -16.92 8.90 -9.58
CA SER A 91 -17.09 7.50 -9.97
C SER A 91 -18.46 7.23 -10.64
N ASP A 92 -19.50 7.93 -10.19
CA ASP A 92 -20.85 7.91 -10.75
C ASP A 92 -20.91 8.52 -12.16
N ALA A 93 -20.28 9.68 -12.36
CA ALA A 93 -20.22 10.33 -13.66
C ALA A 93 -19.42 9.49 -14.68
N LEU A 94 -18.33 8.85 -14.25
CA LEU A 94 -17.55 7.95 -15.10
C LEU A 94 -18.35 6.70 -15.48
N ALA A 95 -19.05 6.09 -14.51
CA ALA A 95 -19.91 4.95 -14.78
C ALA A 95 -21.02 5.32 -15.76
N GLU A 96 -21.70 6.46 -15.56
CA GLU A 96 -22.72 6.93 -16.50
C GLU A 96 -22.14 7.09 -17.91
N LEU A 97 -20.95 7.69 -18.04
CA LEU A 97 -20.28 7.83 -19.34
C LEU A 97 -20.06 6.49 -20.04
N LEU A 98 -19.56 5.48 -19.33
CA LEU A 98 -19.30 4.14 -19.86
C LEU A 98 -20.60 3.44 -20.26
N LEU A 99 -21.68 3.64 -19.51
CA LEU A 99 -22.96 2.99 -19.74
C LEU A 99 -23.77 3.58 -20.90
N ARG A 100 -23.53 4.85 -21.26
CA ARG A 100 -24.29 5.55 -22.32
C ARG A 100 -24.11 4.97 -23.73
N ARG A 101 -23.22 4.00 -23.93
CA ARG A 101 -22.84 3.47 -25.26
C ARG A 101 -22.98 1.97 -25.43
N SER A 102 -23.77 1.29 -24.58
CA SER A 102 -24.03 -0.16 -24.67
C SER A 102 -22.74 -1.00 -24.63
N VAL A 103 -21.78 -0.60 -23.81
CA VAL A 103 -20.56 -1.37 -23.57
C VAL A 103 -20.94 -2.68 -22.90
N LYS A 104 -20.59 -3.81 -23.51
CA LYS A 104 -20.92 -5.14 -22.97
C LYS A 104 -20.03 -5.50 -21.80
N THR A 105 -18.73 -5.30 -21.95
CA THR A 105 -17.73 -5.65 -20.93
C THR A 105 -16.90 -4.44 -20.54
N VAL A 106 -16.84 -4.16 -19.23
CA VAL A 106 -15.94 -3.16 -18.66
C VAL A 106 -14.88 -3.89 -17.83
N LEU A 107 -13.61 -3.79 -18.24
CA LEU A 107 -12.47 -4.35 -17.51
C LEU A 107 -11.69 -3.22 -16.85
N LEU A 108 -11.69 -3.16 -15.52
CA LEU A 108 -11.05 -2.11 -14.72
C LEU A 108 -9.78 -2.63 -14.05
N ASN A 109 -8.71 -2.64 -14.83
CA ASN A 109 -7.38 -3.06 -14.40
C ASN A 109 -6.64 -1.90 -13.71
N ALA A 110 -7.13 -1.60 -12.51
CA ALA A 110 -6.65 -0.51 -11.66
C ALA A 110 -6.94 -0.86 -10.21
N CYS A 111 -6.05 -0.50 -9.29
CA CYS A 111 -6.23 -0.79 -7.85
C CYS A 111 -7.54 -0.18 -7.31
N TYR A 112 -8.24 -0.89 -6.43
CA TYR A 112 -9.45 -0.39 -5.77
C TYR A 112 -10.57 0.07 -6.73
N SER A 113 -10.69 -0.55 -7.91
CA SER A 113 -11.65 -0.14 -8.95
C SER A 113 -13.10 -0.57 -8.66
N LEU A 114 -13.34 -1.30 -7.57
CA LEU A 114 -14.66 -1.80 -7.17
C LEU A 114 -15.76 -0.72 -7.07
N SER A 115 -15.45 0.49 -6.63
CA SER A 115 -16.43 1.57 -6.50
C SER A 115 -17.03 1.97 -7.85
N VAL A 116 -16.18 2.07 -8.88
CA VAL A 116 -16.61 2.29 -10.28
C VAL A 116 -17.24 1.00 -10.82
N GLY A 117 -16.66 -0.15 -10.50
CA GLY A 117 -17.12 -1.45 -11.00
C GLY A 117 -18.57 -1.78 -10.60
N ARG A 118 -18.97 -1.47 -9.36
CA ARG A 118 -20.36 -1.62 -8.89
C ARG A 118 -21.33 -0.74 -9.66
N LEU A 119 -20.89 0.45 -10.08
CA LEU A 119 -21.76 1.37 -10.81
C LEU A 119 -21.87 0.99 -12.28
N THR A 120 -20.80 0.45 -12.88
CA THR A 120 -20.82 -0.02 -14.27
C THR A 120 -21.53 -1.37 -14.42
N SER A 121 -21.58 -2.23 -13.40
CA SER A 121 -22.37 -3.48 -13.47
C SER A 121 -23.87 -3.23 -13.61
N MET A 122 -24.36 -2.03 -13.30
CA MET A 122 -25.77 -1.66 -13.48
C MET A 122 -26.19 -1.51 -14.95
N GLY A 123 -25.26 -1.46 -15.90
CA GLY A 123 -25.60 -1.32 -17.32
C GLY A 123 -24.69 -2.05 -18.31
N ALA A 124 -23.51 -2.54 -17.88
CA ALA A 124 -22.71 -3.48 -18.65
C ALA A 124 -23.21 -4.91 -18.40
N GLU A 125 -23.02 -5.79 -19.38
CA GLU A 125 -23.30 -7.22 -19.23
C GLU A 125 -22.32 -7.85 -18.24
N PHE A 126 -21.05 -7.43 -18.32
CA PHE A 126 -19.96 -7.87 -17.47
C PHE A 126 -19.13 -6.67 -17.01
N THR A 127 -18.79 -6.63 -15.74
CA THR A 127 -17.79 -5.72 -15.19
C THR A 127 -16.76 -6.53 -14.40
N ILE A 128 -15.48 -6.36 -14.75
CA ILE A 128 -14.36 -6.93 -14.01
C ILE A 128 -13.68 -5.79 -13.27
N ALA A 129 -13.58 -5.89 -11.95
CA ALA A 129 -12.97 -4.87 -11.10
C ALA A 129 -12.09 -5.51 -10.04
N THR A 130 -11.12 -4.76 -9.50
CA THR A 130 -10.23 -5.22 -8.44
C THR A 130 -10.78 -4.79 -7.08
N THR A 131 -10.66 -5.67 -6.08
CA THR A 131 -11.07 -5.36 -4.69
C THR A 131 -9.91 -4.81 -3.86
N GLY A 132 -8.67 -4.97 -4.33
CA GLY A 132 -7.46 -4.56 -3.64
C GLY A 132 -6.35 -4.08 -4.58
N PRO A 133 -5.11 -3.99 -4.08
CA PRO A 133 -3.93 -3.73 -4.90
C PRO A 133 -3.72 -4.83 -5.94
N ILE A 134 -3.27 -4.43 -7.13
CA ILE A 134 -2.83 -5.35 -8.18
C ILE A 134 -1.39 -5.03 -8.56
N SER A 135 -0.56 -6.06 -8.76
CA SER A 135 0.80 -5.89 -9.24
C SER A 135 0.85 -5.85 -10.77
N ASP A 136 1.76 -5.05 -11.36
CA ASP A 136 1.94 -4.97 -12.80
C ASP A 136 2.10 -6.35 -13.48
N PRO A 137 2.94 -7.28 -12.98
CA PRO A 137 3.05 -8.61 -13.59
C PRO A 137 1.72 -9.38 -13.56
N ALA A 138 0.95 -9.30 -12.47
CA ALA A 138 -0.34 -9.98 -12.37
C ALA A 138 -1.37 -9.39 -13.35
N ALA A 139 -1.40 -8.06 -13.48
CA ALA A 139 -2.25 -7.33 -14.41
C ALA A 139 -1.97 -7.69 -15.88
N ILE A 140 -0.68 -7.76 -16.24
CA ILE A 140 -0.21 -8.16 -17.57
C ILE A 140 -0.59 -9.61 -17.88
N GLU A 141 -0.41 -10.54 -16.94
CA GLU A 141 -0.71 -11.96 -17.16
C GLU A 141 -2.21 -12.27 -17.14
N PHE A 142 -2.98 -11.55 -16.32
CA PHE A 142 -4.44 -11.56 -16.41
C PHE A 142 -4.90 -11.09 -17.80
N THR A 143 -4.35 -9.96 -18.28
CA THR A 143 -4.63 -9.42 -19.62
C THR A 143 -4.32 -10.45 -20.71
N ARG A 144 -3.20 -11.18 -20.60
CA ARG A 144 -2.82 -12.23 -21.55
C ARG A 144 -3.88 -13.33 -21.64
N GLY A 145 -4.21 -13.96 -20.51
CA GLY A 145 -5.21 -15.03 -20.48
C GLY A 145 -6.58 -14.56 -20.94
N PHE A 146 -7.00 -13.37 -20.50
CA PHE A 146 -8.28 -12.77 -20.89
C PHE A 146 -8.39 -12.61 -22.41
N TYR A 147 -7.40 -12.00 -23.06
CA TYR A 147 -7.47 -11.77 -24.50
C TYR A 147 -7.12 -13.00 -25.35
N ASP A 148 -6.38 -13.98 -24.83
CA ASP A 148 -6.23 -15.28 -25.47
C ASP A 148 -7.59 -15.99 -25.60
N ALA A 149 -8.41 -15.96 -24.53
CA ALA A 149 -9.76 -16.52 -24.53
C ALA A 149 -10.71 -15.74 -25.47
N ILE A 150 -10.72 -14.40 -25.40
CA ILE A 150 -11.52 -13.58 -26.33
C ILE A 150 -11.10 -13.85 -27.79
N GLY A 151 -9.80 -13.93 -28.07
CA GLY A 151 -9.27 -14.26 -29.39
C GLY A 151 -9.64 -15.67 -29.88
N ALA A 152 -9.85 -16.61 -28.96
CA ALA A 152 -10.35 -17.95 -29.23
C ALA A 152 -11.89 -18.00 -29.43
N GLY A 153 -12.60 -16.90 -29.14
CA GLY A 153 -14.04 -16.76 -29.34
C GLY A 153 -14.91 -17.11 -28.13
N TYR A 154 -14.31 -17.17 -26.93
CA TYR A 154 -15.03 -17.30 -25.67
C TYR A 154 -15.66 -15.97 -25.26
N ASP A 155 -16.63 -16.03 -24.33
CA ASP A 155 -17.25 -14.83 -23.77
C ASP A 155 -16.40 -14.20 -22.65
N ALA A 156 -16.85 -13.07 -22.10
CA ALA A 156 -16.10 -12.34 -21.09
C ALA A 156 -16.02 -13.07 -19.73
N ALA A 157 -16.97 -13.96 -19.42
CA ALA A 157 -16.95 -14.73 -18.18
C ALA A 157 -15.90 -15.85 -18.25
N ASP A 158 -15.89 -16.60 -19.36
CA ASP A 158 -14.86 -17.61 -19.64
C ASP A 158 -13.47 -16.95 -19.74
N ALA A 159 -13.39 -15.77 -20.38
CA ALA A 159 -12.14 -15.02 -20.48
C ALA A 159 -11.63 -14.52 -19.13
N TYR A 160 -12.53 -14.15 -18.22
CA TYR A 160 -12.16 -13.82 -16.85
C TYR A 160 -11.50 -15.01 -16.15
N ASP A 161 -12.10 -16.20 -16.23
CA ASP A 161 -11.55 -17.42 -15.62
C ASP A 161 -10.19 -17.82 -16.23
N GLU A 162 -10.00 -17.63 -17.54
CA GLU A 162 -8.73 -17.86 -18.23
C GLU A 162 -7.65 -16.86 -17.79
N GLY A 163 -8.01 -15.58 -17.62
CA GLY A 163 -7.13 -14.55 -17.09
C GLY A 163 -6.66 -14.88 -15.66
N MET A 164 -7.59 -15.27 -14.79
CA MET A 164 -7.29 -15.72 -13.42
C MET A 164 -6.35 -16.94 -13.42
N SER A 165 -6.63 -17.92 -14.28
CA SER A 165 -5.83 -19.13 -14.40
C SER A 165 -4.42 -18.84 -14.91
N THR A 166 -4.28 -17.96 -15.90
CA THR A 166 -2.99 -17.58 -16.48
C THR A 166 -2.07 -16.89 -15.46
N ALA A 167 -2.60 -15.95 -14.68
CA ALA A 167 -1.85 -15.34 -13.59
C ALA A 167 -1.45 -16.37 -12.52
N LYS A 168 -2.40 -17.22 -12.09
CA LYS A 168 -2.17 -18.25 -11.07
C LYS A 168 -1.12 -19.28 -11.49
N LEU A 169 -1.12 -19.70 -12.75
CA LEU A 169 -0.11 -20.62 -13.30
C LEU A 169 1.32 -20.07 -13.23
N LYS A 170 1.47 -18.74 -13.10
CA LYS A 170 2.75 -18.04 -12.92
C LYS A 170 2.98 -17.60 -11.47
N GLU A 171 2.21 -18.15 -10.53
CA GLU A 171 2.28 -17.83 -9.09
C GLU A 171 2.00 -16.35 -8.80
N LEU A 172 1.25 -15.68 -9.68
CA LEU A 172 0.82 -14.30 -9.50
C LEU A 172 -0.58 -14.28 -8.92
N HIS A 173 -0.75 -13.53 -7.84
CA HIS A 173 -2.03 -13.34 -7.20
C HIS A 173 -2.72 -12.07 -7.72
N ILE A 174 -4.02 -12.19 -8.00
CA ILE A 174 -4.87 -11.11 -8.47
C ILE A 174 -6.22 -11.22 -7.79
N ASP A 175 -6.64 -10.15 -7.10
CA ASP A 175 -7.93 -10.07 -6.42
C ASP A 175 -8.91 -9.24 -7.27
N THR A 176 -9.42 -9.88 -8.32
CA THR A 176 -10.49 -9.33 -9.16
C THR A 176 -11.80 -10.06 -8.93
N ILE A 177 -12.89 -9.36 -9.20
CA ILE A 177 -14.24 -9.89 -9.20
C ILE A 177 -14.87 -9.68 -10.58
N LEU A 178 -15.71 -10.62 -10.98
CA LEU A 178 -16.61 -10.48 -12.13
C LEU A 178 -18.02 -10.20 -11.60
N LEU A 179 -18.62 -9.11 -12.07
CA LEU A 179 -20.01 -8.74 -11.81
C LEU A 179 -20.81 -8.84 -13.10
N ARG A 180 -21.91 -9.60 -13.07
CA ARG A 180 -22.88 -9.62 -14.16
C ARG A 180 -23.85 -8.46 -14.04
N SER A 181 -24.59 -8.20 -15.12
CA SER A 181 -25.59 -7.13 -15.13
C SER A 181 -26.56 -7.23 -13.96
N GLY A 182 -26.63 -6.17 -13.14
CA GLY A 182 -27.51 -6.10 -11.97
C GLY A 182 -27.03 -6.89 -10.74
N GLU A 183 -25.87 -7.55 -10.79
CA GLU A 183 -25.27 -8.15 -9.60
C GLU A 183 -24.61 -7.07 -8.74
N GLU A 184 -24.93 -7.08 -7.45
CA GLU A 184 -24.23 -6.31 -6.43
C GLU A 184 -23.11 -7.16 -5.81
N TYR A 185 -21.90 -6.60 -5.76
CA TYR A 185 -20.83 -7.20 -4.97
C TYR A 185 -21.10 -7.01 -3.47
N ALA A 186 -21.62 -8.05 -2.82
CA ALA A 186 -21.55 -8.19 -1.37
C ALA A 186 -20.14 -8.68 -1.01
N ALA A 187 -19.36 -7.85 -0.31
CA ALA A 187 -18.07 -8.30 0.22
C ALA A 187 -18.30 -9.52 1.13
N PRO A 188 -17.34 -10.47 1.24
CA PRO A 188 -17.48 -11.68 2.07
C PRO A 188 -17.75 -11.48 3.58
N ASP A 189 -18.04 -10.27 4.05
CA ASP A 189 -18.50 -9.95 5.41
C ASP A 189 -19.84 -9.17 5.46
N GLN A 190 -20.69 -9.33 4.45
CA GLN A 190 -22.12 -9.03 4.58
C GLN A 190 -22.96 -10.31 4.68
N VAL A 191 -22.66 -11.14 5.69
CA VAL A 191 -23.70 -12.02 6.24
C VAL A 191 -24.78 -11.11 6.80
N ALA A 192 -26.00 -11.31 6.32
CA ALA A 192 -27.20 -10.59 6.70
C ALA A 192 -27.16 -10.10 8.15
N SER A 193 -27.27 -8.77 8.33
CA SER A 193 -27.64 -8.20 9.62
C SER A 193 -28.91 -8.93 10.09
N PRO A 194 -28.88 -9.66 11.22
CA PRO A 194 -30.13 -10.12 11.80
C PRO A 194 -30.91 -8.86 12.15
N SER A 195 -32.21 -8.89 11.86
CA SER A 195 -33.18 -7.88 12.27
C SER A 195 -32.81 -7.33 13.65
N VAL A 196 -32.52 -6.03 13.71
CA VAL A 196 -32.14 -5.32 14.92
C VAL A 196 -33.24 -5.50 15.96
N ASN A 197 -33.01 -6.41 16.90
CA ASN A 197 -33.55 -6.23 18.24
C ASN A 197 -32.76 -5.08 18.84
N THR A 198 -33.49 -4.04 19.23
CA THR A 198 -33.01 -2.90 20.00
C THR A 198 -32.51 -3.39 21.36
N ASP A 199 -31.26 -3.83 21.41
CA ASP A 199 -30.52 -3.98 22.66
C ASP A 199 -29.26 -3.11 22.58
N THR A 200 -29.13 -2.20 23.53
CA THR A 200 -28.22 -1.05 23.53
C THR A 200 -26.81 -1.44 23.93
N THR A 201 -26.12 -2.24 23.12
CA THR A 201 -24.69 -2.50 23.26
C THR A 201 -23.98 -2.22 21.94
N LEU A 202 -23.00 -1.30 21.95
CA LEU A 202 -22.16 -1.01 20.78
C LEU A 202 -21.51 -2.31 20.24
N PRO A 203 -21.40 -2.46 18.91
CA PRO A 203 -20.74 -3.62 18.32
C PRO A 203 -19.22 -3.55 18.53
N ARG A 204 -18.65 -4.65 19.03
CA ARG A 204 -17.19 -4.82 19.13
C ARG A 204 -16.56 -4.70 17.75
N THR A 205 -15.67 -3.74 17.59
CA THR A 205 -15.03 -3.41 16.31
C THR A 205 -13.56 -3.79 16.33
N LEU A 206 -13.11 -4.53 15.31
CA LEU A 206 -11.69 -4.83 15.06
C LEU A 206 -11.26 -4.15 13.76
N LEU A 207 -10.22 -3.32 13.83
CA LEU A 207 -9.64 -2.61 12.69
C LEU A 207 -8.26 -3.18 12.35
N GLY A 208 -8.09 -3.65 11.11
CA GLY A 208 -6.80 -4.05 10.57
C GLY A 208 -6.16 -2.95 9.73
N ILE A 209 -4.89 -2.66 9.98
CA ILE A 209 -4.13 -1.63 9.25
C ILE A 209 -2.84 -2.24 8.74
N ALA A 210 -2.57 -2.14 7.44
CA ALA A 210 -1.29 -2.51 6.85
C ALA A 210 -0.55 -1.23 6.42
N VAL A 211 0.67 -1.04 6.92
CA VAL A 211 1.52 0.13 6.67
C VAL A 211 2.75 -0.30 5.90
N ASP A 212 2.99 0.31 4.74
CA ASP A 212 4.24 0.17 4.02
C ASP A 212 5.34 0.93 4.80
N THR A 213 6.48 0.29 5.05
CA THR A 213 7.66 0.94 5.62
C THR A 213 8.83 0.98 4.64
N SER A 214 8.60 0.71 3.36
CA SER A 214 9.60 0.81 2.30
C SER A 214 10.13 2.25 2.15
N GLY A 215 11.36 2.40 1.65
CA GLY A 215 12.05 3.70 1.53
C GLY A 215 11.25 4.80 0.81
N SER A 216 10.24 4.45 0.02
CA SER A 216 9.30 5.36 -0.63
C SER A 216 8.51 6.24 0.37
N MET A 217 8.38 5.79 1.63
CA MET A 217 7.62 6.46 2.68
C MET A 217 8.36 7.64 3.33
N THR A 218 9.66 7.78 3.07
CA THR A 218 10.46 8.95 3.46
C THR A 218 10.27 10.16 2.55
N SER A 219 9.70 9.96 1.36
CA SER A 219 9.46 11.04 0.40
C SER A 219 8.41 12.01 0.93
N SER A 220 8.61 13.30 0.66
CA SER A 220 7.69 14.35 1.07
C SER A 220 6.39 14.32 0.26
N ILE A 221 5.27 14.52 0.93
CA ILE A 221 3.97 14.88 0.35
C ILE A 221 3.65 16.32 0.76
N GLN A 222 3.04 17.08 -0.15
CA GLN A 222 2.44 18.37 0.19
C GLN A 222 1.11 18.12 0.87
N ASN A 223 1.00 18.45 2.17
CA ASN A 223 -0.28 18.44 2.85
C ASN A 223 -1.07 19.74 2.59
N SER A 224 -2.35 19.75 2.96
CA SER A 224 -3.28 20.87 2.78
C SER A 224 -2.89 22.16 3.53
N SER A 225 -1.88 22.10 4.41
CA SER A 225 -1.28 23.25 5.09
C SER A 225 0.02 23.76 4.44
N GLY A 226 0.47 23.16 3.33
CA GLY A 226 1.65 23.60 2.58
C GLY A 226 3.00 23.20 3.19
N SER A 227 3.00 22.29 4.17
CA SER A 227 4.22 21.77 4.79
C SER A 227 4.69 20.48 4.11
N ASN A 228 6.02 20.30 4.03
CA ASN A 228 6.62 19.06 3.55
C ASN A 228 6.60 18.02 4.68
N LEU A 229 5.65 17.09 4.61
CA LEU A 229 5.52 15.99 5.54
C LEU A 229 5.96 14.70 4.85
N SER A 230 6.74 13.83 5.49
CA SER A 230 7.00 12.50 4.91
C SER A 230 5.68 11.70 4.86
N ARG A 231 5.56 10.78 3.90
CA ARG A 231 4.37 9.91 3.80
C ARG A 231 4.11 9.14 5.09
N PHE A 232 5.20 8.66 5.71
CA PHE A 232 5.15 7.98 7.00
C PHE A 232 4.54 8.85 8.11
N ARG A 233 4.98 10.10 8.21
CA ARG A 233 4.47 11.03 9.22
C ARG A 233 3.00 11.39 8.99
N SER A 234 2.56 11.43 7.73
CA SER A 234 1.13 11.60 7.38
C SER A 234 0.27 10.44 7.90
N VAL A 235 0.79 9.21 7.78
CA VAL A 235 0.13 8.01 8.33
C VAL A 235 0.10 8.07 9.85
N GLN A 236 1.20 8.44 10.52
CA GLN A 236 1.23 8.59 11.98
C GLN A 236 0.19 9.60 12.48
N GLU A 237 0.09 10.77 11.85
CA GLU A 237 -0.89 11.81 12.20
C GLU A 237 -2.33 11.30 12.01
N SER A 238 -2.61 10.64 10.89
CA SER A 238 -3.94 10.07 10.61
C SER A 238 -4.35 9.00 11.63
N LEU A 239 -3.43 8.12 12.02
CA LEU A 239 -3.70 7.09 13.03
C LEU A 239 -3.93 7.68 14.42
N THR A 240 -3.19 8.73 14.77
CA THR A 240 -3.36 9.48 16.02
C THR A 240 -4.74 10.15 16.07
N ASP A 241 -5.16 10.77 14.97
CA ASP A 241 -6.46 11.43 14.84
C ASP A 241 -7.61 10.42 14.95
N ILE A 242 -7.49 9.25 14.31
CA ILE A 242 -8.45 8.15 14.44
C ILE A 242 -8.56 7.70 15.89
N GLY A 243 -7.43 7.41 16.55
CA GLY A 243 -7.42 7.00 17.97
C GLY A 243 -8.09 8.05 18.87
N THR A 244 -7.78 9.33 18.65
CA THR A 244 -8.35 10.45 19.41
C THR A 244 -9.86 10.55 19.23
N GLN A 245 -10.35 10.53 17.98
CA GLN A 245 -11.78 10.63 17.68
C GLN A 245 -12.56 9.45 18.28
N VAL A 246 -12.04 8.23 18.15
CA VAL A 246 -12.68 7.02 18.69
C VAL A 246 -12.70 7.09 20.22
N ARG A 247 -11.57 7.42 20.86
CA ARG A 247 -11.48 7.58 22.32
C ARG A 247 -12.48 8.63 22.83
N ASP A 248 -12.54 9.79 22.20
CA ASP A 248 -13.38 10.90 22.64
C ASP A 248 -14.89 10.59 22.46
N GLU A 249 -15.26 9.86 21.39
CA GLU A 249 -16.62 9.36 21.19
C GLU A 249 -17.01 8.32 22.25
N LEU A 250 -16.12 7.38 22.55
CA LEU A 250 -16.36 6.32 23.54
C LEU A 250 -16.46 6.88 24.96
N LEU A 251 -15.60 7.83 25.34
CA LEU A 251 -15.66 8.52 26.62
C LEU A 251 -16.98 9.30 26.79
N ARG A 252 -17.48 9.93 25.71
CA ARG A 252 -18.76 10.66 25.74
C ARG A 252 -19.96 9.76 26.06
N ARG A 253 -19.89 8.48 25.69
CA ARG A 253 -20.96 7.50 25.89
C ARG A 253 -20.90 6.77 27.25
N ARG A 254 -19.89 7.06 28.10
CA ARG A 254 -19.63 6.36 29.39
C ARG A 254 -19.54 4.84 29.27
N GLU A 255 -19.08 4.33 28.13
CA GLU A 255 -18.85 2.90 27.95
C GLU A 255 -17.40 2.53 28.30
N ASN A 256 -17.18 1.27 28.65
CA ASN A 256 -15.84 0.76 28.98
C ASN A 256 -15.01 0.70 27.68
N VAL A 257 -14.06 1.63 27.54
CA VAL A 257 -13.35 1.98 26.30
C VAL A 257 -12.56 0.81 25.72
N ASP A 258 -12.04 -0.07 26.58
CA ASP A 258 -11.05 -1.08 26.18
C ASP A 258 -11.65 -2.31 25.47
N ASP A 259 -12.94 -2.60 25.62
CA ASP A 259 -13.55 -3.84 25.09
C ASP A 259 -14.34 -3.66 23.79
N GLN A 260 -14.52 -2.40 23.36
CA GLN A 260 -15.37 -2.05 22.22
C GLN A 260 -14.59 -1.85 20.91
N PHE A 261 -13.31 -1.49 20.99
CA PHE A 261 -12.48 -1.18 19.82
C PHE A 261 -11.07 -1.75 19.97
N ARG A 262 -10.65 -2.55 18.99
CA ARG A 262 -9.31 -3.11 18.89
C ARG A 262 -8.71 -2.80 17.53
N VAL A 263 -7.42 -2.53 17.48
CA VAL A 263 -6.66 -2.28 16.24
C VAL A 263 -5.45 -3.18 16.19
N PHE A 264 -5.21 -3.86 15.08
CA PHE A 264 -3.91 -4.48 14.80
C PHE A 264 -3.26 -3.77 13.62
N ILE A 265 -1.95 -3.54 13.70
CA ILE A 265 -1.22 -2.78 12.69
C ILE A 265 -0.02 -3.60 12.22
N TYR A 266 -0.04 -4.01 10.96
CA TYR A 266 1.06 -4.72 10.33
C TYR A 266 1.96 -3.76 9.55
N ALA A 267 3.27 -3.85 9.76
CA ALA A 267 4.26 -3.10 8.99
C ALA A 267 4.91 -4.03 7.95
N PHE A 268 4.57 -3.87 6.67
CA PHE A 268 5.18 -4.66 5.61
C PHE A 268 6.37 -3.91 5.00
N GLY A 269 7.45 -4.65 4.71
CA GLY A 269 8.73 -4.08 4.27
C GLY A 269 9.76 -3.90 5.39
N MET A 270 9.37 -4.06 6.66
CA MET A 270 10.33 -4.22 7.76
C MET A 270 10.97 -5.61 7.67
N ARG A 271 12.29 -5.67 7.48
CA ARG A 271 13.06 -6.93 7.44
C ARG A 271 13.36 -7.40 8.86
N ILE A 272 12.36 -7.94 9.53
CA ILE A 272 12.48 -8.41 10.91
C ILE A 272 12.57 -9.94 10.93
N GLY A 273 13.78 -10.51 10.84
CA GLY A 273 14.04 -11.93 11.14
C GLY A 273 12.99 -12.96 10.63
N SER A 274 12.78 -14.04 11.41
CA SER A 274 11.92 -15.19 11.05
C SER A 274 10.47 -15.07 11.53
N GLY A 275 9.98 -13.87 11.85
CA GLY A 275 8.65 -13.66 12.42
C GLY A 275 7.95 -12.44 11.83
N VAL A 276 6.64 -12.58 11.59
CA VAL A 276 5.72 -11.48 11.28
C VAL A 276 5.50 -10.75 12.62
N ALA A 277 6.17 -9.62 12.85
CA ALA A 277 5.95 -8.81 14.05
C ALA A 277 5.04 -7.61 13.72
N ASP A 278 3.86 -7.57 14.33
CA ASP A 278 2.96 -6.42 14.22
C ASP A 278 3.43 -5.25 15.12
N ILE A 279 3.06 -4.01 14.76
CA ILE A 279 3.49 -2.79 15.47
C ILE A 279 3.00 -2.78 16.93
N ALA A 280 1.85 -3.40 17.23
CA ALA A 280 1.35 -3.44 18.60
C ALA A 280 2.26 -4.28 19.49
N SER A 281 2.75 -5.41 18.99
CA SER A 281 3.71 -6.27 19.68
C SER A 281 5.04 -5.57 19.92
N LEU A 282 5.55 -4.85 18.91
CA LEU A 282 6.79 -4.06 19.04
C LEU A 282 6.64 -2.93 20.06
N TRP A 283 5.51 -2.21 20.05
CA TRP A 283 5.25 -1.15 21.02
C TRP A 283 5.15 -1.70 22.44
N ARG A 284 4.43 -2.80 22.65
CA ARG A 284 4.34 -3.45 23.98
C ARG A 284 5.70 -3.97 24.46
N ALA A 285 6.49 -4.59 23.57
CA ALA A 285 7.85 -5.00 23.88
C ALA A 285 8.72 -3.81 24.30
N SER A 286 8.59 -2.67 23.62
CA SER A 286 9.33 -1.45 23.96
C SER A 286 8.96 -0.89 25.34
N LYS A 287 7.72 -1.06 25.80
CA LYS A 287 7.27 -0.65 27.13
C LYS A 287 7.79 -1.56 28.24
N ASN A 288 8.05 -2.84 27.93
CA ASN A 288 8.59 -3.81 28.87
C ASN A 288 10.11 -3.69 29.05
N ILE A 289 10.79 -2.87 28.23
CA ILE A 289 12.22 -2.66 28.25
C ILE A 289 12.52 -1.22 28.67
N ASP A 290 13.31 -1.03 29.72
CA ASP A 290 13.85 0.29 30.08
C ASP A 290 14.96 0.67 29.10
N LEU A 291 14.57 1.16 27.92
CA LEU A 291 15.48 1.49 26.83
C LEU A 291 16.57 2.49 27.26
N THR A 292 16.23 3.46 28.10
CA THR A 292 17.19 4.47 28.57
C THR A 292 18.31 3.84 29.38
N SER A 293 17.97 2.97 30.33
CA SER A 293 18.95 2.24 31.15
C SER A 293 19.78 1.27 30.30
N GLU A 294 19.15 0.62 29.31
CA GLU A 294 19.75 -0.41 28.47
C GLU A 294 20.72 0.18 27.43
N ILE A 295 20.43 1.38 26.92
CA ILE A 295 21.33 2.21 26.10
C ILE A 295 22.55 2.65 26.93
N GLU A 296 22.32 3.22 28.11
CA GLU A 296 23.39 3.75 28.96
C GLU A 296 24.34 2.63 29.42
N THR A 297 23.80 1.46 29.75
CA THR A 297 24.57 0.28 30.13
C THR A 297 25.48 -0.21 28.99
N ARG A 298 24.96 -0.29 27.76
CA ARG A 298 25.79 -0.68 26.60
C ARG A 298 26.79 0.39 26.21
N LYS A 299 26.42 1.67 26.29
CA LYS A 299 27.31 2.79 26.02
C LYS A 299 28.54 2.73 26.93
N ARG A 300 28.36 2.53 28.24
CA ARG A 300 29.47 2.35 29.19
C ARG A 300 30.36 1.16 28.83
N ARG A 301 29.76 0.03 28.47
CA ARG A 301 30.49 -1.18 28.05
C ARG A 301 31.39 -0.92 26.83
N TYR A 302 30.86 -0.25 25.81
CA TYR A 302 31.60 0.07 24.59
C TYR A 302 32.66 1.17 24.82
N GLU A 303 32.38 2.15 25.68
CA GLU A 303 33.36 3.16 26.11
C GLU A 303 34.54 2.54 26.88
N GLU A 304 34.27 1.58 27.77
CA GLU A 304 35.31 0.84 28.49
C GLU A 304 36.17 -0.01 27.56
N GLN A 305 35.56 -0.75 26.62
CA GLN A 305 36.27 -1.50 25.60
C GLN A 305 37.12 -0.59 24.71
N GLY A 306 36.57 0.55 24.27
CA GLY A 306 37.30 1.56 23.50
C GLY A 306 38.50 2.14 24.26
N ARG A 307 38.35 2.43 25.56
CA ARG A 307 39.45 2.89 26.42
C ARG A 307 40.53 1.82 26.60
N GLN A 308 40.16 0.55 26.77
CA GLN A 308 41.12 -0.56 26.86
C GLN A 308 41.89 -0.75 25.53
N GLN A 309 41.19 -0.62 24.40
CA GLN A 309 41.79 -0.68 23.06
C GLN A 309 42.72 0.51 22.80
N ALA A 310 42.32 1.73 23.18
CA ALA A 310 43.11 2.96 23.00
C ALA A 310 44.35 3.00 23.90
N ALA A 311 44.26 2.46 25.13
CA ALA A 311 45.41 2.34 26.03
C ALA A 311 46.56 1.49 25.42
N LYS A 312 46.23 0.55 24.52
CA LYS A 312 47.20 -0.26 23.78
C LYS A 312 48.03 0.54 22.76
N TYR A 313 47.52 1.69 22.30
CA TYR A 313 48.13 2.54 21.29
C TYR A 313 48.47 3.96 21.78
N GLY A 314 48.30 4.23 23.09
CA GLY A 314 48.50 5.55 23.71
C GLY A 314 49.80 6.26 23.32
N PRO A 315 50.98 5.60 23.33
CA PRO A 315 52.24 6.22 22.92
C PRO A 315 52.26 6.67 21.44
N LEU A 316 51.54 5.97 20.57
CA LEU A 316 51.46 6.25 19.14
C LEU A 316 50.50 7.42 18.84
N ALA A 317 49.40 7.50 19.59
CA ALA A 317 48.43 8.59 19.51
C ALA A 317 49.03 9.94 19.98
N ASP A 318 49.84 9.93 21.05
CA ASP A 318 50.54 11.12 21.55
C ASP A 318 51.67 11.60 20.62
N LEU A 319 52.27 10.69 19.85
CA LEU A 319 53.24 11.02 18.80
C LEU A 319 52.55 11.68 17.59
N ALA A 320 51.41 11.13 17.16
CA ALA A 320 50.63 11.66 16.03
C ALA A 320 50.10 13.07 16.28
N ARG A 321 49.62 13.36 17.49
CA ARG A 321 49.17 14.71 17.88
C ARG A 321 50.30 15.74 17.90
N ARG A 322 51.52 15.36 18.34
CA ARG A 322 52.68 16.26 18.39
C ARG A 322 53.25 16.63 17.02
N HIS A 323 53.07 15.79 16.01
CA HIS A 323 53.60 16.01 14.65
C HIS A 323 52.55 16.47 13.63
N GLY A 324 51.38 16.95 14.08
CA GLY A 324 50.38 17.56 13.19
C GLY A 324 49.41 16.58 12.51
N PHE A 325 49.38 15.31 12.93
CA PHE A 325 48.45 14.28 12.41
C PHE A 325 47.18 14.12 13.28
N GLY A 326 46.83 15.13 14.09
CA GLY A 326 45.71 15.08 15.03
C GLY A 326 44.36 14.75 14.37
N GLY A 327 44.08 15.29 13.18
CA GLY A 327 42.80 15.07 12.48
C GLY A 327 42.55 13.60 12.09
N ILE A 328 43.60 12.79 11.90
CA ILE A 328 43.46 11.36 11.62
C ILE A 328 43.02 10.60 12.87
N VAL A 329 43.50 11.01 14.05
CA VAL A 329 43.12 10.42 15.34
C VAL A 329 41.66 10.77 15.67
N ASP A 330 41.24 11.99 15.38
CA ASP A 330 39.86 12.43 15.60
C ASP A 330 38.90 11.68 14.67
N THR A 331 39.26 11.50 13.39
CA THR A 331 38.45 10.74 12.41
C THR A 331 38.30 9.26 12.82
N LEU A 332 39.36 8.63 13.34
CA LEU A 332 39.30 7.26 13.85
C LEU A 332 38.44 7.13 15.10
N THR A 333 38.45 8.16 15.96
CA THR A 333 37.61 8.22 17.17
C THR A 333 36.14 8.34 16.77
N ASP A 334 35.83 9.22 15.82
CA ASP A 334 34.47 9.40 15.30
C ASP A 334 33.94 8.14 14.62
N ALA A 335 34.78 7.45 13.81
CA ALA A 335 34.41 6.19 13.18
C ALA A 335 34.16 5.06 14.21
N ALA A 336 34.97 4.99 15.27
CA ALA A 336 34.77 4.02 16.34
C ALA A 336 33.48 4.29 17.14
N MET A 337 33.17 5.57 17.41
CA MET A 337 31.92 5.96 18.06
C MET A 337 30.70 5.66 17.18
N SER A 338 30.80 5.85 15.86
CA SER A 338 29.75 5.44 14.91
C SER A 338 29.51 3.94 14.93
N SER A 339 30.58 3.14 14.90
CA SER A 339 30.48 1.67 14.95
C SER A 339 29.91 1.17 16.29
N ALA A 340 30.24 1.81 17.41
CA ALA A 340 29.65 1.49 18.71
C ALA A 340 28.14 1.78 18.72
N ARG A 341 27.72 2.92 18.16
CA ARG A 341 26.30 3.28 18.05
C ARG A 341 25.50 2.25 17.24
N GLU A 342 26.02 1.81 16.09
CA GLU A 342 25.37 0.79 15.25
C GLU A 342 25.19 -0.54 16.00
N LYS A 343 26.20 -0.98 16.77
CA LYS A 343 26.10 -2.21 17.57
C LYS A 343 25.11 -2.11 18.71
N ILE A 344 25.08 -0.97 19.41
CA ILE A 344 24.11 -0.72 20.48
C ILE A 344 22.69 -0.80 19.92
N VAL A 345 22.47 -0.17 18.76
CA VAL A 345 21.19 -0.20 18.05
C VAL A 345 20.78 -1.64 17.69
N ALA A 346 21.69 -2.42 17.11
CA ALA A 346 21.41 -3.81 16.73
C ALA A 346 21.06 -4.69 17.95
N GLU A 347 21.85 -4.62 19.02
CA GLU A 347 21.62 -5.42 20.24
C GLU A 347 20.30 -5.06 20.95
N ILE A 348 19.91 -3.78 20.95
CA ILE A 348 18.62 -3.34 21.49
C ILE A 348 17.48 -3.80 20.58
N GLY A 349 17.67 -3.70 19.26
CA GLY A 349 16.74 -4.23 18.26
C GLY A 349 16.44 -5.70 18.53
N ASP A 350 17.47 -6.55 18.61
CA ASP A 350 17.33 -7.99 18.88
C ASP A 350 16.58 -8.27 20.20
N GLN A 351 16.86 -7.49 21.25
CA GLN A 351 16.19 -7.64 22.54
C GLN A 351 14.69 -7.30 22.45
N VAL A 352 14.34 -6.22 21.76
CA VAL A 352 12.95 -5.83 21.53
C VAL A 352 12.22 -6.85 20.67
N LEU A 353 12.88 -7.40 19.65
CA LEU A 353 12.32 -8.45 18.79
C LEU A 353 12.09 -9.76 19.54
N SER A 354 13.04 -10.16 20.40
CA SER A 354 12.87 -11.34 21.24
C SER A 354 11.72 -11.18 22.25
N GLU A 355 11.51 -9.97 22.77
CA GLU A 355 10.39 -9.68 23.66
C GLU A 355 9.06 -9.63 22.89
N ALA A 356 9.05 -9.09 21.66
CA ALA A 356 7.88 -9.09 20.79
C ALA A 356 7.46 -10.51 20.37
N ASP A 357 8.42 -11.38 20.05
CA ASP A 357 8.17 -12.80 19.74
C ASP A 357 7.53 -13.54 20.93
N ARG A 358 7.94 -13.19 22.16
CA ARG A 358 7.34 -13.71 23.39
C ARG A 358 5.90 -13.21 23.62
N ILE A 359 5.60 -11.99 23.20
CA ILE A 359 4.25 -11.40 23.27
C ILE A 359 3.31 -12.05 22.24
N GLY A 360 3.81 -12.32 21.03
CA GLY A 360 3.03 -12.84 19.90
C GLY A 360 2.05 -11.79 19.34
N ASP A 361 1.33 -12.14 18.26
CA ASP A 361 0.42 -11.20 17.57
C ASP A 361 -0.53 -10.47 18.54
N SER A 362 -0.56 -9.15 18.41
CA SER A 362 -1.18 -8.27 19.39
C SER A 362 -2.12 -7.25 18.75
N ASN A 363 -2.94 -6.61 19.58
CA ASN A 363 -3.82 -5.51 19.20
C ASN A 363 -3.77 -4.38 20.24
N LEU A 364 -4.18 -3.18 19.83
CA LEU A 364 -4.22 -1.95 20.61
C LEU A 364 -5.66 -1.54 20.88
N THR A 365 -5.94 -1.02 22.08
CA THR A 365 -7.17 -0.25 22.34
C THR A 365 -7.11 1.12 21.68
N ALA A 366 -8.22 1.86 21.68
CA ALA A 366 -8.24 3.24 21.21
C ALA A 366 -7.27 4.14 22.00
N GLN A 367 -7.12 3.88 23.30
CA GLN A 367 -6.18 4.60 24.15
C GLN A 367 -4.73 4.23 23.82
N GLU A 368 -4.41 2.94 23.73
CA GLU A 368 -3.06 2.48 23.38
C GLU A 368 -2.65 3.02 21.99
N LEU A 369 -3.58 3.11 21.03
CA LEU A 369 -3.32 3.67 19.70
C LEU A 369 -2.88 5.15 19.75
N CYS A 370 -3.49 5.97 20.62
CA CYS A 370 -3.03 7.34 20.84
C CYS A 370 -1.60 7.35 21.38
N GLU A 371 -1.31 6.51 22.37
CA GLU A 371 -0.01 6.46 23.04
C GLU A 371 1.13 5.97 22.14
N VAL A 372 0.85 5.13 21.13
CA VAL A 372 1.85 4.66 20.16
C VAL A 372 2.50 5.81 19.40
N PHE A 373 1.72 6.85 19.06
CA PHE A 373 2.16 7.93 18.16
C PHE A 373 2.30 9.29 18.86
N GLU A 374 1.85 9.43 20.12
CA GLU A 374 1.99 10.67 20.90
C GLU A 374 3.44 10.98 21.32
N THR A 375 4.33 9.99 21.34
CA THR A 375 5.72 10.12 21.82
C THR A 375 6.63 11.05 20.99
N GLU A 376 6.19 11.59 19.85
CA GLU A 376 6.98 12.55 19.06
C GLU A 376 6.67 14.03 19.35
N ARG A 377 5.66 14.34 20.18
CA ARG A 377 5.30 15.75 20.48
C ARG A 377 5.98 16.33 21.73
N SER A 378 6.62 15.51 22.56
CA SER A 378 7.28 15.96 23.80
C SER A 378 8.75 15.55 23.81
N THR A 379 9.61 16.49 23.41
CA THR A 379 11.04 16.61 23.78
C THR A 379 11.94 15.35 23.73
N ALA A 380 12.94 15.43 22.85
CA ALA A 380 14.31 14.91 23.01
C ALA A 380 14.63 13.39 22.95
N ASP A 381 13.69 12.48 22.64
CA ASP A 381 14.06 11.07 22.37
C ASP A 381 13.61 10.60 20.98
N HIS A 382 14.46 10.85 19.98
CA HIS A 382 14.45 10.15 18.70
C HIS A 382 15.07 8.77 18.89
N GLY A 383 14.27 7.70 19.02
CA GLY A 383 14.86 6.42 19.41
C GLY A 383 14.37 5.13 18.76
N PHE A 384 13.09 4.97 18.43
CA PHE A 384 12.59 3.63 18.11
C PHE A 384 12.29 3.39 16.63
N LEU A 385 11.32 4.11 16.04
CA LEU A 385 10.90 3.86 14.66
C LEU A 385 11.93 4.32 13.63
N ASN A 386 12.65 5.41 13.89
CA ASN A 386 13.67 5.92 12.97
C ASN A 386 14.94 5.03 12.93
N THR A 387 15.18 4.30 14.02
CA THR A 387 16.32 3.39 14.18
C THR A 387 16.11 2.07 13.45
N LEU A 388 14.87 1.56 13.42
CA LEU A 388 14.49 0.39 12.62
C LEU A 388 14.45 0.68 11.11
N TYR A 389 14.36 1.95 10.73
CA TYR A 389 14.31 2.39 9.33
C TYR A 389 15.68 2.63 8.70
N THR A 390 16.73 2.76 9.52
CA THR A 390 18.10 3.11 9.09
C THR A 390 19.13 1.98 9.28
N ALA A 391 18.68 0.79 9.70
CA ALA A 391 19.50 -0.42 9.84
C ALA A 391 19.38 -1.35 8.62
#